data_AF-A0A535M4C9-F1
#
_entry.id   AF-A0A535M4C9-F1
#
_cell.length_a   1.000
_cell.length_b   1.000
_cell.length_c   1.000
_cell.angle_alpha   90.00
_cell.angle_beta   90.00
_cell.angle_gamma   90.00
#
_symmetry.space_group_name_H-M   'P 1'
#
loop_
_entity.id
_entity.type
_entity.pdbx_description
1 polymer ?
#
loop_
_entity_poly.entity_id
_entity_poly.type
_entity_poly.pdbx_seq_one_letter_code
_entity_poly.pdbx_strand_id
1 'polypeptide(L)' 'MRIDVYLHEGALATLAEDVQTGLTSTPKTLPPKYFYDSRGSELFERITELPEYYPTRAEQEI' A
#
# COMPACT_ATOMS: atom_id res chain seq x y z
N MET A 1 -2.63 -18.80 -12.87
CA MET A 1 -3.41 -17.78 -12.13
C MET A 1 -3.10 -16.44 -12.75
N ARG A 2 -4.08 -15.79 -13.41
CA ARG A 2 -3.88 -14.47 -14.02
C ARG A 2 -4.37 -13.43 -13.02
N ILE A 3 -3.47 -12.62 -12.49
CA ILE A 3 -3.83 -11.46 -11.67
C ILE A 3 -4.16 -10.34 -12.65
N ASP A 4 -5.45 -10.09 -12.84
CA ASP A 4 -5.92 -8.95 -13.62
C ASP A 4 -5.79 -7.70 -12.72
N VAL A 5 -4.72 -6.92 -12.94
CA VAL A 5 -4.48 -5.65 -12.25
C VAL A 5 -5.40 -4.60 -12.87
N TYR A 6 -6.52 -4.30 -12.20
CA TYR A 6 -7.45 -3.24 -12.60
C TYR A 6 -6.91 -1.86 -12.23
N LEU A 7 -5.80 -1.45 -12.85
CA LEU A 7 -5.38 -0.04 -12.84
C LEU A 7 -6.08 0.63 -14.02
N HIS A 8 -7.07 1.47 -13.72
CA HIS A 8 -7.74 2.25 -14.75
C HIS A 8 -6.71 3.19 -15.39
N GLU A 9 -6.46 3.01 -16.71
CA GLU A 9 -5.39 3.67 -17.49
C GLU A 9 -5.47 5.22 -17.56
N GLY A 10 -6.36 5.87 -16.79
CA GLY A 10 -6.60 7.31 -16.85
C GLY A 10 -6.41 8.10 -15.55
N ALA A 11 -6.05 7.49 -14.42
CA ALA A 11 -6.13 8.20 -13.12
C ALA A 11 -5.06 7.85 -12.08
N LEU A 12 -3.87 7.40 -12.49
CA LEU A 12 -2.74 7.33 -11.56
C LEU A 12 -1.97 8.65 -11.62
N ALA A 13 -2.29 9.53 -10.67
CA ALA A 13 -1.39 10.64 -10.35
C ALA A 13 0.00 10.09 -10.06
N THR A 14 1.01 10.79 -10.57
CA THR A 14 2.41 10.46 -10.32
C THR A 14 2.74 10.64 -8.85
N LEU A 15 3.83 10.02 -8.38
CA LEU A 15 4.34 10.24 -7.02
C LEU A 15 4.54 11.74 -6.72
N ALA A 16 5.07 12.50 -7.69
CA ALA A 16 5.32 13.92 -7.52
C ALA A 16 4.03 14.72 -7.29
N GLU A 17 2.98 14.45 -8.07
CA GLU A 17 1.67 15.11 -7.93
C GLU A 17 1.00 14.74 -6.60
N ASP A 18 0.97 13.46 -6.27
CA ASP A 18 0.39 12.98 -5.01
C ASP A 18 1.10 13.59 -3.80
N VAL A 19 2.44 13.70 -3.85
CA VAL A 19 3.24 14.32 -2.78
C VAL A 19 2.99 15.81 -2.69
N GLN A 20 2.97 16.52 -3.83
CA GLN A 20 2.73 17.95 -3.85
C GLN A 20 1.35 18.28 -3.25
N THR A 21 0.29 17.63 -3.74
CA THR A 21 -1.07 17.84 -3.25
C THR A 21 -1.21 17.43 -1.79
N GLY A 22 -0.69 16.26 -1.43
CA GLY A 22 -0.84 15.68 -0.10
C GLY A 22 -0.08 16.41 1.02
N LEU A 23 1.12 16.93 0.73
CA LEU A 23 1.89 17.68 1.73
C LEU A 23 1.46 19.15 1.85
N THR A 24 0.79 19.69 0.84
CA THR A 24 0.24 21.07 0.87
C THR A 24 -1.18 21.15 1.45
N SER A 25 -1.90 20.03 1.57
CA SER A 25 -3.25 20.00 2.14
C SER A 25 -3.26 20.18 3.68
N THR A 26 -4.46 20.48 4.20
CA THR A 26 -4.75 20.49 5.65
C THR A 26 -6.04 19.70 5.90
N PRO A 27 -5.97 18.50 6.50
CA PRO A 27 -4.77 17.81 7.00
C PRO A 27 -3.88 17.28 5.86
N LYS A 28 -2.61 17.01 6.16
CA LYS A 28 -1.66 16.39 5.23
C LYS A 28 -1.96 14.90 5.07
N THR A 29 -1.93 14.41 3.84
CA THR A 29 -2.20 13.00 3.53
C THR A 29 -1.25 12.50 2.44
N LEU A 30 -1.02 11.18 2.39
CA LEU A 30 -0.36 10.52 1.25
C LEU A 30 -1.05 9.19 0.96
N PRO A 31 -1.18 8.78 -0.31
CA PRO A 31 -1.70 7.47 -0.66
C PRO A 31 -0.85 6.32 -0.08
N PRO A 32 -1.46 5.28 0.51
CA PRO A 32 -0.71 4.18 1.13
C PRO A 32 0.02 3.28 0.12
N LYS A 33 -0.28 3.40 -1.20
CA LYS A 33 0.44 2.67 -2.25
C LYS A 33 1.96 2.92 -2.23
N TYR A 34 2.38 4.07 -1.68
CA TYR A 34 3.79 4.42 -1.53
C TYR A 34 4.48 3.78 -0.31
N PHE A 35 3.77 3.04 0.53
CA PHE A 35 4.39 2.24 1.59
C PHE A 35 5.14 1.02 1.07
N TYR A 36 4.88 0.57 -0.17
CA TYR A 36 5.34 -0.73 -0.67
C TYR A 36 6.47 -0.60 -1.71
N ASP A 37 7.54 0.13 -1.37
CA ASP A 37 8.82 -0.04 -2.05
C ASP A 37 9.49 -1.36 -1.62
N SER A 38 10.72 -1.64 -2.05
CA SER A 38 11.41 -2.88 -1.68
C SER A 38 11.49 -3.09 -0.16
N ARG A 39 11.86 -2.05 0.58
CA ARG A 39 11.99 -2.10 2.04
C ARG A 39 10.63 -2.17 2.72
N GLY A 40 9.69 -1.40 2.23
CA GLY A 40 8.33 -1.36 2.73
C GLY A 40 7.60 -2.69 2.57
N SER A 41 7.87 -3.38 1.46
CA SER A 41 7.39 -4.74 1.22
C SER A 41 7.99 -5.74 2.22
N GLU A 42 9.31 -5.72 2.42
CA GLU A 42 9.97 -6.55 3.45
C GLU A 42 9.42 -6.28 4.86
N LEU A 43 9.14 -5.01 5.19
CA LEU A 43 8.53 -4.64 6.46
C LEU A 43 7.11 -5.19 6.58
N PHE A 44 6.32 -5.11 5.50
CA PHE A 44 4.97 -5.66 5.48
C PHE A 44 4.98 -7.18 5.69
N GLU A 45 5.87 -7.91 5.02
CA GLU A 45 6.08 -9.35 5.24
C GLU A 45 6.31 -9.65 6.72
N ARG A 46 7.21 -8.92 7.38
CA ARG A 46 7.47 -9.09 8.82
C ARG A 46 6.27 -8.71 9.70
N ILE A 47 5.48 -7.72 9.30
CA ILE A 47 4.24 -7.36 10.00
C ILE A 47 3.25 -8.53 9.96
N THR A 48 3.17 -9.28 8.85
CA THR A 48 2.24 -10.42 8.75
C THR A 48 2.54 -11.57 9.70
N GLU A 49 3.77 -11.63 10.23
CA GLU A 49 4.20 -12.64 11.20
C GLU A 49 3.92 -12.24 12.66
N LEU A 50 3.58 -10.97 12.91
CA LEU A 50 3.35 -10.47 14.27
C LEU A 50 2.10 -11.12 14.89
N PRO A 51 2.15 -11.55 16.16
CA PRO A 51 1.00 -12.16 16.83
C PRO A 51 -0.20 -11.20 16.94
N GLU A 52 0.03 -9.89 16.97
CA GLU A 52 -1.01 -8.85 16.98
C GLU A 52 -1.69 -8.69 15.60
N TYR A 53 -1.01 -9.04 14.50
CA TYR A 53 -1.51 -8.90 13.14
C TYR A 53 -2.13 -10.23 12.66
N TYR A 54 -3.27 -10.57 13.24
CA TYR A 54 -4.00 -11.80 12.93
C TYR A 54 -4.56 -11.97 11.50
N PRO A 55 -4.79 -10.93 10.65
CA PRO A 55 -5.47 -11.12 9.36
C PRO A 55 -4.81 -12.15 8.44
N THR A 56 -3.49 -12.09 8.26
CA THR A 56 -2.78 -13.00 7.35
C THR A 56 -2.86 -14.45 7.81
N ARG A 57 -2.80 -14.69 9.13
CA ARG A 57 -2.94 -16.03 9.69
C ARG A 57 -4.35 -16.59 9.50
N ALA A 58 -5.36 -15.76 9.73
CA ALA A 58 -6.77 -16.17 9.56
C ALA A 58 -7.08 -16.54 8.10
N GLU A 59 -6.49 -15.84 7.13
CA GLU A 59 -6.65 -16.16 5.70
C GLU A 59 -5.93 -17.45 5.28
N GLN A 60 -4.82 -17.81 5.94
CA GLN A 60 -4.07 -19.05 5.66
C GLN A 60 -4.70 -20.33 6.23
N GLU A 61 -5.62 -20.21 7.18
CA GLU A 61 -6.29 -21.35 7.84
C GLU A 61 -7.54 -21.87 7.09
N ILE A 62 -7.88 -21.29 5.92
CA ILE A 62 -9.04 -21.63 5.07
C ILE A 62 -8.58 -22.35 3.79
#